data_AF-A0A851X253-F1
#
_entry.id   AF-A0A851X253-F1
#
_cell.length_a   1.000
_cell.length_b   1.000
_cell.length_c   1.000
_cell.angle_alpha   90.00
_cell.angle_beta   90.00
_cell.angle_gamma   90.00
#
_symmetry.space_group_name_H-M   'P 1'
#
loop_
_entity.id
_entity.type
_entity.pdbx_description
1 polymer ?
#
loop_
_entity_poly.entity_id
_entity_poly.type
_entity_poly.pdbx_seq_one_letter_code
_entity_poly.pdbx_strand_id
1 'polypeptide(L)'
;MVLVACGPFTPSDGVAFEPLIDLLEVVARDRPDVCILLGPFLDAKHEQVESCQLLGSFSDVFRLCLRTIIEGTRSAGSQLVLVPSLRDVAHDFVYPQPPFPFPDLPKEDRARVLLVPEPCTLDID
;
A
#
# COMPACT_ATOMS: atom_id res chain seq x y z
N MET A 1 16.98 3.73 9.65
CA MET A 1 16.19 2.50 9.86
C MET A 1 15.23 2.33 8.69
N VAL A 2 15.23 1.15 8.08
CA VAL A 2 14.28 0.77 7.03
C VAL A 2 13.26 -0.19 7.63
N LEU A 3 11.97 0.12 7.48
CA LEU A 3 10.86 -0.75 7.81
C LEU A 3 10.34 -1.40 6.53
N VAL A 4 10.07 -2.70 6.57
CA VAL A 4 9.50 -3.45 5.44
C VAL A 4 8.28 -4.21 5.91
N ALA A 5 7.18 -4.11 5.15
CA ALA A 5 5.97 -4.90 5.38
C ALA A 5 5.34 -5.33 4.06
N CYS A 6 4.63 -6.45 4.07
CA CYS A 6 3.98 -7.02 2.90
C CYS A 6 2.54 -7.37 3.27
N GLY A 7 1.60 -7.10 2.36
CA GLY A 7 0.19 -7.44 2.55
C GLY A 7 -0.05 -8.96 2.67
N PRO A 8 -1.30 -9.37 3.00
CA PRO A 8 -2.49 -8.53 3.04
C PRO A 8 -2.55 -7.60 4.26
N PHE A 9 -3.07 -6.39 4.06
CA PHE A 9 -3.22 -5.38 5.12
C PHE A 9 -4.62 -5.34 5.75
N THR A 10 -5.43 -6.35 5.45
CA THR A 10 -6.75 -6.58 6.04
C THR A 10 -6.86 -8.05 6.45
N PRO A 11 -7.56 -8.38 7.55
CA PRO A 11 -7.84 -9.76 7.93
C PRO A 11 -8.65 -10.48 6.85
N SER A 12 -8.69 -11.81 6.87
CA SER A 12 -9.50 -12.59 5.91
C SER A 12 -11.00 -12.55 6.20
N ASP A 13 -11.39 -12.27 7.44
CA ASP A 13 -12.77 -12.27 7.95
C ASP A 13 -13.38 -10.86 8.07
N GLY A 14 -12.68 -9.83 7.60
CA GLY A 14 -13.11 -8.44 7.71
C GLY A 14 -12.38 -7.48 6.78
N VAL A 15 -12.97 -6.31 6.56
CA VAL A 15 -12.43 -5.24 5.69
C VAL A 15 -12.12 -3.96 6.45
N ALA A 16 -11.92 -4.08 7.77
CA ALA A 16 -11.69 -2.93 8.65
C ALA A 16 -10.20 -2.52 8.72
N PHE A 17 -9.32 -3.18 7.96
CA PHE A 17 -7.91 -2.81 7.81
C PHE A 17 -7.18 -2.70 9.16
N GLU A 18 -7.54 -3.51 10.16
CA GLU A 18 -6.93 -3.46 11.49
C GLU A 18 -5.40 -3.66 11.46
N PRO A 19 -4.85 -4.64 10.70
CA PRO A 19 -3.39 -4.78 10.56
C PRO A 19 -2.72 -3.56 9.93
N LEU A 20 -3.42 -2.84 9.05
CA LEU A 20 -2.92 -1.59 8.49
C LEU A 20 -2.84 -0.52 9.58
N ILE A 21 -3.88 -0.38 10.41
CA ILE A 21 -3.89 0.60 11.50
C ILE A 21 -2.74 0.32 12.48
N ASP A 22 -2.56 -0.93 12.90
CA ASP A 22 -1.46 -1.34 13.77
C ASP A 22 -0.09 -1.01 13.15
N LEU A 23 0.08 -1.26 11.85
CA LEU A 23 1.30 -0.89 11.12
C LEU A 23 1.55 0.61 11.13
N LEU A 24 0.51 1.43 10.93
CA LEU A 24 0.64 2.89 10.97
C LEU A 24 1.03 3.39 12.35
N GLU A 25 0.54 2.76 13.43
CA GLU A 25 0.98 3.06 14.80
C GLU A 25 2.47 2.74 15.01
N VAL A 26 2.95 1.61 14.47
CA VAL A 26 4.38 1.26 14.48
C VAL A 26 5.20 2.31 13.74
N VAL A 27 4.79 2.73 12.54
CA VAL A 27 5.49 3.76 11.76
C VAL A 27 5.49 5.10 12.50
N ALA A 28 4.37 5.48 13.12
CA ALA A 28 4.27 6.73 13.89
C ALA A 28 5.15 6.72 15.14
N ARG A 29 5.23 5.58 15.84
CA ARG A 29 6.04 5.39 17.05
C ARG A 29 7.53 5.37 16.73
N ASP A 30 7.92 4.54 15.76
CA ASP A 30 9.33 4.21 15.51
C ASP A 30 9.98 5.14 14.48
N ARG A 31 9.17 5.90 13.72
CA ARG A 31 9.60 6.92 12.74
C ARG A 31 10.77 6.47 11.85
N PRO A 32 10.64 5.35 11.12
CA PRO A 32 11.69 4.88 10.21
C PRO A 32 11.99 5.93 9.13
N ASP A 33 13.23 5.95 8.64
CA ASP A 33 13.63 6.83 7.53
C ASP A 33 12.93 6.41 6.23
N VAL A 34 12.78 5.10 6.01
CA VAL A 34 12.12 4.51 4.84
C VAL A 34 11.16 3.39 5.26
N CYS A 35 9.97 3.39 4.67
CA CYS A 35 8.98 2.32 4.75
C CYS A 35 8.75 1.71 3.36
N ILE A 36 9.12 0.46 3.16
CA ILE A 36 8.85 -0.30 1.93
C ILE A 36 7.62 -1.17 2.18
N LEU A 37 6.52 -0.85 1.49
CA LEU A 37 5.26 -1.56 1.61
C LEU A 37 4.96 -2.28 0.31
N LEU A 38 4.87 -3.60 0.39
CA LEU A 38 4.57 -4.47 -0.74
C LEU A 38 3.11 -4.90 -0.70
N GLY A 39 2.47 -4.97 -1.86
CA GLY A 39 1.11 -5.48 -1.98
C GLY A 39 0.96 -6.96 -1.56
N PRO A 40 -0.27 -7.50 -1.52
CA PRO A 40 -1.48 -6.83 -2.00
C PRO A 40 -2.06 -5.84 -1.00
N PHE A 41 -2.42 -4.64 -1.49
CA PHE A 41 -3.17 -3.62 -0.76
C PHE A 41 -4.67 -3.88 -0.83
N LEU A 42 -5.15 -4.38 -1.97
CA LEU A 42 -6.47 -5.00 -2.10
C LEU A 42 -6.31 -6.38 -2.72
N ASP A 43 -6.37 -7.39 -1.87
CA ASP A 43 -6.03 -8.76 -2.22
C ASP A 43 -7.12 -9.43 -3.06
N ALA A 44 -6.76 -9.81 -4.28
CA ALA A 44 -7.58 -10.57 -5.22
C ALA A 44 -8.08 -11.90 -4.64
N LYS A 45 -7.41 -12.44 -3.61
CA LYS A 45 -7.79 -13.68 -2.91
C LYS A 45 -8.59 -13.45 -1.63
N HIS A 46 -8.92 -12.21 -1.29
CA HIS A 46 -9.79 -11.93 -0.15
C HIS A 46 -11.22 -12.39 -0.47
N GLU A 47 -11.90 -13.06 0.47
CA GLU A 47 -13.22 -13.67 0.24
C GLU A 47 -14.23 -12.68 -0.37
N GLN A 48 -14.34 -11.48 0.21
CA GLN A 48 -15.25 -10.43 -0.29
C GLN A 48 -14.86 -9.84 -1.65
N VAL A 49 -13.58 -9.97 -2.05
CA VAL A 49 -13.12 -9.54 -3.37
C VAL A 49 -13.49 -10.61 -4.40
N GLU A 50 -13.21 -11.88 -4.12
CA GLU A 50 -13.56 -13.01 -5.00
C GLU A 50 -15.08 -13.15 -5.19
N SER A 51 -15.86 -12.89 -4.13
CA SER A 51 -17.32 -12.95 -4.15
C SER A 51 -18.01 -11.67 -4.62
N CYS A 52 -17.24 -10.62 -4.96
CA CYS A 52 -17.73 -9.30 -5.38
C CYS A 52 -18.72 -8.66 -4.38
N GLN A 53 -18.45 -8.82 -3.08
CA GLN A 53 -19.32 -8.33 -1.99
C GLN A 53 -18.88 -6.99 -1.39
N LEU A 54 -17.83 -6.36 -1.94
CA LEU A 54 -17.40 -5.02 -1.51
C LEU A 54 -18.45 -3.96 -1.85
N LEU A 55 -18.62 -2.98 -0.96
CA LEU A 55 -19.56 -1.88 -1.11
C LEU A 55 -19.13 -0.82 -2.17
N GLY A 56 -17.87 -0.86 -2.61
CA GLY A 56 -17.29 0.07 -3.58
C GLY A 56 -16.52 -0.65 -4.68
N SER A 57 -16.13 0.08 -5.72
CA SER A 57 -15.31 -0.52 -6.79
C SER A 57 -13.93 -0.92 -6.24
N PHE A 58 -13.32 -1.95 -6.82
CA PHE A 58 -11.95 -2.35 -6.45
C PHE A 58 -10.95 -1.20 -6.53
N SER A 59 -11.08 -0.36 -7.57
CA SER A 59 -10.26 0.84 -7.72
C SER A 59 -10.45 1.83 -6.57
N ASP A 60 -11.67 2.03 -6.07
CA ASP A 60 -11.94 2.99 -5.00
C ASP A 60 -11.43 2.48 -3.66
N VAL A 61 -11.64 1.19 -3.36
CA VAL A 61 -11.14 0.56 -2.12
C VAL A 61 -9.61 0.52 -2.11
N PHE A 62 -8.99 0.17 -3.22
CA PHE A 62 -7.54 0.22 -3.39
C PHE A 62 -6.98 1.64 -3.17
N ARG A 63 -7.59 2.66 -3.80
CA ARG A 63 -7.19 4.06 -3.61
C ARG A 63 -7.38 4.52 -2.16
N LEU A 64 -8.45 4.08 -1.50
CA LEU A 64 -8.67 4.39 -0.08
C LEU A 64 -7.53 3.83 0.78
N CYS A 65 -7.16 2.56 0.57
CA CYS A 65 -6.03 1.93 1.28
C CYS A 65 -4.73 2.73 1.10
N LEU A 66 -4.38 3.07 -0.14
CA LEU A 66 -3.18 3.87 -0.41
C LEU A 66 -3.24 5.26 0.23
N ARG A 67 -4.39 5.95 0.19
CA ARG A 67 -4.55 7.24 0.88
C ARG A 67 -4.36 7.10 2.38
N THR A 68 -4.95 6.07 3.01
CA THR A 68 -4.80 5.82 4.45
C THR A 68 -3.33 5.60 4.82
N ILE A 69 -2.58 4.85 4.02
CA ILE A 69 -1.13 4.66 4.20
C ILE A 69 -0.37 5.99 4.09
N ILE A 70 -0.62 6.72 3.00
CA ILE A 70 0.05 7.99 2.73
C ILE A 70 -0.24 8.96 3.86
N GLU A 71 -1.50 9.24 4.18
CA GLU A 71 -1.89 10.20 5.21
C GLU A 71 -1.43 9.77 6.60
N GLY A 72 -1.60 8.50 6.96
CA GLY A 72 -1.26 7.96 8.27
C GLY A 72 0.23 8.00 8.60
N THR A 73 1.10 8.07 7.58
CA THR A 73 2.56 8.15 7.76
C THR A 73 3.13 9.56 7.67
N ARG A 74 2.31 10.59 7.35
CA ARG A 74 2.80 11.99 7.22
C ARG A 74 3.53 12.48 8.47
N SER A 75 3.00 12.17 9.66
CA SER A 75 3.55 12.64 10.93
C SER A 75 4.92 12.03 11.26
N ALA A 76 5.20 10.82 10.75
CA ALA A 76 6.48 10.13 10.93
C ALA A 76 7.60 10.77 10.10
N GLY A 77 7.26 11.40 8.96
CA GLY A 77 8.24 11.98 8.03
C GLY A 77 9.00 10.95 7.21
N SER A 78 8.56 9.68 7.24
CA SER A 78 9.18 8.57 6.50
C SER A 78 9.02 8.73 5.00
N GLN A 79 10.05 8.33 4.25
CA GLN A 79 9.94 8.05 2.82
C GLN A 79 9.15 6.74 2.64
N LEU A 80 8.08 6.78 1.86
CA LEU A 80 7.28 5.63 1.50
C LEU A 80 7.69 5.10 0.14
N VAL A 81 7.92 3.79 0.05
CA VAL A 81 8.10 3.06 -1.21
C VAL A 81 6.96 2.06 -1.33
N LEU A 82 6.12 2.22 -2.34
CA LEU A 82 4.98 1.32 -2.59
C LEU A 82 5.29 0.41 -3.78
N VAL A 83 5.29 -0.90 -3.53
CA VAL A 83 5.60 -1.95 -4.50
C VAL A 83 4.33 -2.75 -4.80
N PRO A 84 3.95 -2.91 -6.09
CA PRO A 84 2.76 -3.68 -6.46
C PRO A 84 2.93 -5.19 -6.24
N SER A 85 1.80 -5.89 -6.24
CA SER A 85 1.73 -7.35 -6.22
C SER A 85 0.80 -7.86 -7.31
N LEU A 86 1.06 -9.06 -7.86
CA LEU A 86 0.16 -9.72 -8.82
C LEU A 86 -1.22 -10.05 -8.21
N ARG A 87 -1.35 -9.92 -6.88
CA ARG A 87 -2.59 -10.06 -6.14
C ARG A 87 -3.31 -8.73 -5.89
N ASP A 88 -2.78 -7.59 -6.33
CA ASP A 88 -3.52 -6.33 -6.30
C ASP A 88 -4.62 -6.36 -7.36
N VAL A 89 -5.86 -6.61 -6.94
CA VAL A 89 -7.00 -6.82 -7.86
C VAL A 89 -7.29 -5.60 -8.77
N ALA A 90 -6.84 -4.42 -8.36
CA ALA A 90 -7.02 -3.16 -9.09
C ALA A 90 -5.80 -2.76 -9.94
N HIS A 91 -4.83 -3.66 -10.16
CA HIS A 91 -3.60 -3.38 -10.89
C HIS A 91 -3.30 -4.45 -11.96
N ASP A 92 -2.29 -4.20 -12.80
CA ASP A 92 -1.87 -5.13 -13.86
C ASP A 92 -1.48 -6.50 -13.28
N PHE A 93 -1.99 -7.60 -13.83
CA PHE A 93 -1.79 -8.95 -13.27
C PHE A 93 -0.67 -9.75 -13.97
N VAL A 94 0.22 -9.07 -14.69
CA VAL A 94 1.32 -9.70 -15.44
C VAL A 94 2.65 -9.22 -14.88
N TYR A 95 3.57 -10.15 -14.66
CA TYR A 95 4.94 -9.84 -14.26
C TYR A 95 5.83 -9.59 -15.49
N PRO A 96 6.70 -8.57 -15.48
CA PRO A 96 6.85 -7.54 -14.44
C PRO A 96 5.70 -6.52 -14.47
N GLN A 97 5.32 -5.99 -13.30
CA GLN A 97 4.25 -5.00 -13.15
C GLN A 97 4.82 -3.57 -13.17
N PRO A 98 4.13 -2.59 -13.80
CA PRO A 98 4.51 -1.19 -13.68
C PRO A 98 4.19 -0.65 -12.28
N PRO A 99 4.69 0.55 -11.90
CA PRO A 99 4.26 1.23 -10.69
C PRO A 99 2.75 1.51 -10.69
N PHE A 100 2.16 1.69 -9.50
CA PHE A 100 0.75 2.05 -9.40
C PHE A 100 0.41 3.37 -10.10
N PRO A 101 -0.70 3.44 -10.84
CA PRO A 101 -1.22 4.71 -11.34
C PRO A 101 -1.90 5.49 -10.21
N PHE A 102 -1.23 6.50 -9.67
CA PHE A 102 -1.78 7.35 -8.60
C PHE A 102 -1.79 8.85 -9.00
N PRO A 103 -2.66 9.24 -9.96
CA PRO A 103 -2.67 10.61 -10.49
C PRO A 103 -3.04 11.67 -9.45
N ASP A 104 -3.82 11.28 -8.44
CA ASP A 104 -4.33 12.15 -7.38
C ASP A 104 -3.36 12.29 -6.19
N LEU A 105 -2.08 11.88 -6.33
CA LEU A 105 -1.07 12.05 -5.28
C LEU A 105 -0.94 13.54 -4.91
N PRO A 106 -1.22 13.94 -3.65
CA PRO A 106 -1.10 15.32 -3.22
C PRO A 106 0.32 15.85 -3.45
N LYS A 107 0.44 17.12 -3.86
CA LYS A 107 1.75 17.72 -4.18
C LYS A 107 2.74 17.66 -3.02
N GLU A 108 2.25 17.81 -1.80
CA GLU A 108 3.03 17.71 -0.56
C GLU A 108 3.59 16.31 -0.31
N ASP A 109 2.96 15.26 -0.83
CA ASP A 109 3.39 13.88 -0.65
C ASP A 109 4.34 13.41 -1.75
N ARG A 110 4.42 14.12 -2.89
CA ARG A 110 5.28 13.73 -4.03
C ARG A 110 6.77 13.62 -3.70
N ALA A 111 7.24 14.38 -2.70
CA ALA A 111 8.63 14.36 -2.27
C ALA A 111 8.97 13.18 -1.33
N ARG A 112 7.94 12.47 -0.83
CA ARG A 112 8.12 11.38 0.13
C ARG A 112 7.50 10.05 -0.29
N VAL A 113 6.71 10.01 -1.37
CA VAL A 113 6.07 8.80 -1.87
C VAL A 113 6.69 8.41 -3.19
N LEU A 114 7.37 7.26 -3.20
CA LEU A 114 7.93 6.63 -4.37
C LEU A 114 7.05 5.42 -4.76
N LEU A 115 6.53 5.46 -5.99
CA LEU A 115 5.82 4.35 -6.60
C LEU A 115 6.81 3.63 -7.52
N VAL A 116 7.07 2.35 -7.27
CA VAL A 116 8.08 1.56 -8.02
C VAL A 116 7.45 0.36 -8.72
N PRO A 117 8.06 -0.20 -9.78
CA PRO A 117 7.57 -1.43 -10.41
C PRO A 117 7.81 -2.65 -9.51
N GLU A 118 7.21 -3.78 -9.88
CA GLU A 118 7.56 -5.11 -9.35
C GLU A 118 8.16 -5.96 -10.50
N PRO A 119 9.46 -6.31 -10.46
CA PRO A 119 10.43 -6.04 -9.40
C PRO A 119 11.07 -4.65 -9.54
N CYS A 120 11.75 -4.19 -8.48
CA CYS A 120 12.56 -2.98 -8.48
C CYS A 120 13.92 -3.21 -7.81
N THR A 121 14.98 -2.60 -8.34
CA THR A 121 16.24 -2.41 -7.60
C THR A 121 16.24 -0.99 -7.05
N LEU A 122 16.29 -0.87 -5.72
CA LEU A 122 16.29 0.39 -5.01
C LEU A 122 17.57 0.51 -4.19
N ASP A 123 18.25 1.64 -4.31
CA ASP A 123 19.42 2.00 -3.50
C ASP A 123 18.97 2.86 -2.32
N ILE A 124 19.44 2.52 -1.11
CA ILE A 124 19.11 3.20 0.14
C ILE A 124 20.42 3.36 0.92
N ASP A 125 20.79 4.62 1.17
CA ASP A 125 22.00 5.01 1.89
C ASP A 125 22.05 4.53 3.36
#